data_AF-A0A6M0AWW1-F1
#
_entry.id   AF-A0A6M0AWW1-F1
#
_cell.length_a   1.000
_cell.length_b   1.000
_cell.length_c   1.000
_cell.angle_alpha   90.00
_cell.angle_beta   90.00
_cell.angle_gamma   90.00
#
_symmetry.space_group_name_H-M   'P 1'
#
loop_
_entity.id
_entity.type
_entity.pdbx_description
1 polymer ?
#
loop_
_entity_poly.entity_id
_entity_poly.type
_entity_poly.pdbx_seq_one_letter_code
_entity_poly.pdbx_strand_id
1 'polypeptide(L)'
;MRNLATRLAEMPADQRRATLGSLPTHLAKAARAEKLHFLLTNFDFMEAKIFYLAPEQLIKDYDIALYKNLSLPESQVESLKLIQSAIRLSAHVLEKYKSQLSGQLLGRLLTFPQPDIQSMLKQAKSQDTTSWLRPLTPSLTPPGGSLVRTLSGHQDEIWAIAVTPDGRHALCGSSDGTVKLWDLGSGIELLTLTSHQGWVNTIAVTPDGQYAVFGSRGSTLELWDLRRGTELVTLNGHSKQVNAVAVIPDWKRAISGSADGTLKL
;
A
#
# COMPACT_ATOMS: atom_id res chain seq x y z
N MET A 1 14.31 -21.47 -30.67
CA MET A 1 15.06 -21.54 -29.40
C MET A 1 14.24 -22.37 -28.42
N ARG A 2 14.84 -23.36 -27.74
CA ARG A 2 14.13 -24.20 -26.75
C ARG A 2 13.50 -23.29 -25.67
N ASN A 3 12.26 -23.57 -25.26
CA ASN A 3 11.57 -22.81 -24.21
C ASN A 3 12.41 -22.87 -22.91
N LEU A 4 12.60 -21.72 -22.25
CA LEU A 4 13.32 -21.60 -20.98
C LEU A 4 12.74 -22.55 -19.92
N ALA A 5 11.42 -22.73 -19.90
CA ALA A 5 10.73 -23.69 -19.04
C ALA A 5 11.26 -25.12 -19.22
N THR A 6 11.40 -25.59 -20.46
CA THR A 6 11.89 -26.94 -20.78
C THR A 6 13.31 -27.14 -20.28
N ARG A 7 14.18 -26.13 -20.47
CA ARG A 7 15.57 -26.19 -19.98
C ARG A 7 15.64 -26.20 -18.45
N LEU A 8 14.77 -25.45 -17.77
CA LEU A 8 14.72 -25.45 -16.30
C LEU A 8 14.20 -26.79 -15.77
N ALA A 9 13.22 -27.40 -16.43
CA ALA A 9 12.66 -28.70 -16.05
C ALA A 9 13.69 -29.84 -16.15
N GLU A 10 14.55 -29.83 -17.18
CA GLU A 10 15.61 -30.82 -17.40
C GLU A 10 16.78 -30.72 -16.41
N MET A 11 16.95 -29.59 -15.71
CA MET A 11 18.05 -29.40 -14.75
C MET A 11 17.82 -30.18 -13.44
N PRO A 12 18.88 -30.75 -12.83
CA PRO A 12 18.85 -31.23 -11.45
C PRO A 12 18.37 -30.14 -10.48
N ALA A 13 17.69 -30.53 -9.39
CA ALA A 13 17.04 -29.58 -8.47
C ALA A 13 18.00 -28.53 -7.90
N ASP A 14 19.20 -28.94 -7.47
CA ASP A 14 20.21 -28.05 -6.90
C ASP A 14 20.76 -27.09 -7.95
N GLN A 15 21.04 -27.59 -9.15
CA GLN A 15 21.51 -26.78 -10.27
C GLN A 15 20.44 -25.79 -10.72
N ARG A 16 19.16 -26.20 -10.75
CA ARG A 16 18.02 -25.34 -11.08
C ARG A 16 17.90 -24.19 -10.09
N ARG A 17 17.92 -24.48 -8.78
CA ARG A 17 17.86 -23.45 -7.73
C ARG A 17 19.05 -22.50 -7.79
N ALA A 18 20.26 -23.01 -7.94
CA ALA A 18 21.47 -22.18 -8.08
C ALA A 18 21.41 -21.29 -9.33
N THR A 19 20.91 -21.82 -10.45
CA THR A 19 20.75 -21.07 -11.71
C THR A 19 19.71 -19.96 -11.54
N LEU A 20 18.52 -20.27 -11.01
CA LEU A 20 17.46 -19.28 -10.77
C LEU A 20 17.91 -18.18 -9.79
N GLY A 21 18.71 -18.52 -8.78
CA GLY A 21 19.22 -17.57 -7.80
C GLY A 21 20.31 -16.63 -8.36
N SER A 22 21.22 -17.15 -9.18
CA SER A 22 22.43 -16.40 -9.61
C SER A 22 22.33 -15.76 -10.99
N LEU A 23 21.50 -16.29 -11.90
CA LEU A 23 21.46 -15.86 -13.31
C LEU A 23 21.19 -14.35 -13.48
N PRO A 24 20.19 -13.73 -12.81
CA PRO A 24 19.97 -12.28 -12.92
C PRO A 24 21.18 -11.46 -12.48
N THR A 25 21.82 -11.87 -11.37
CA THR A 25 23.04 -11.22 -10.86
C THR A 25 24.20 -11.34 -11.85
N HIS A 26 24.39 -12.50 -12.48
CA HIS A 26 25.42 -12.71 -13.49
C HIS A 26 25.17 -11.87 -14.74
N LEU A 27 23.93 -11.78 -15.23
CA LEU A 27 23.57 -10.93 -16.37
C LEU A 27 23.84 -9.46 -16.08
N ALA A 28 23.48 -9.00 -14.88
CA ALA A 28 23.71 -7.63 -14.45
C ALA A 28 25.22 -7.31 -14.31
N LYS A 29 26.01 -8.21 -13.71
CA LYS A 29 27.48 -8.04 -13.60
C LYS A 29 28.16 -8.03 -14.97
N ALA A 30 27.64 -8.79 -15.92
CA ALA A 30 28.13 -8.82 -17.30
C ALA A 30 27.57 -7.68 -18.19
N ALA A 31 26.89 -6.69 -17.59
CA ALA A 31 26.25 -5.57 -18.29
C ALA A 31 25.31 -6.00 -19.44
N ARG A 32 24.68 -7.18 -19.33
CA ARG A 32 23.77 -7.72 -20.35
C ARG A 32 22.33 -7.28 -20.08
N ALA A 33 22.11 -5.97 -20.16
CA ALA A 33 20.84 -5.31 -19.82
C ALA A 33 19.63 -5.92 -20.57
N GLU A 34 19.69 -6.01 -21.89
CA GLU A 34 18.60 -6.59 -22.71
C GLU A 34 18.26 -8.04 -22.36
N LYS A 35 19.27 -8.85 -22.03
CA LYS A 35 19.03 -10.25 -21.62
C LYS A 35 18.40 -10.33 -20.22
N LEU A 36 18.78 -9.42 -19.33
CA LEU A 36 18.18 -9.33 -18.00
C LEU A 36 16.73 -8.84 -18.11
N HIS A 37 16.46 -7.82 -18.92
CA HIS A 37 15.11 -7.35 -19.20
C HIS A 37 14.24 -8.45 -19.79
N PHE A 38 14.72 -9.17 -20.81
CA PHE A 38 14.01 -10.31 -21.39
C PHE A 38 13.73 -11.41 -20.35
N LEU A 39 14.68 -11.70 -19.47
CA LEU A 39 14.51 -12.69 -18.40
C LEU A 39 13.44 -12.25 -17.39
N LEU A 40 13.46 -10.97 -17.01
CA LEU A 40 12.51 -10.37 -16.06
C LEU A 40 11.17 -9.99 -16.68
N THR A 41 10.94 -10.25 -17.96
CA THR A 41 9.62 -10.12 -18.63
C THR A 41 9.10 -11.46 -19.14
N ASN A 42 9.86 -12.54 -18.90
CA ASN A 42 9.48 -13.90 -19.26
C ASN A 42 8.70 -14.56 -18.12
N PHE A 43 7.46 -14.98 -18.39
CA PHE A 43 6.57 -15.53 -17.36
C PHE A 43 7.10 -16.85 -16.79
N ASP A 44 7.64 -17.75 -17.63
CA ASP A 44 8.21 -19.04 -17.20
C ASP A 44 9.32 -18.85 -16.16
N PHE A 45 10.17 -17.85 -16.36
CA PHE A 45 11.23 -17.52 -15.41
C PHE A 45 10.64 -17.05 -14.08
N MET A 46 9.66 -16.13 -14.11
CA MET A 46 9.03 -15.60 -12.90
C MET A 46 8.33 -16.70 -12.12
N GLU A 47 7.55 -17.52 -12.80
CA GLU A 47 6.84 -18.66 -12.21
C GLU A 47 7.83 -19.63 -11.58
N ALA A 48 8.85 -20.08 -12.33
CA ALA A 48 9.87 -20.98 -11.81
C ALA A 48 10.61 -20.38 -10.61
N LYS A 49 10.96 -19.09 -10.67
CA LYS A 49 11.66 -18.42 -9.57
C LYS A 49 10.82 -18.35 -8.30
N ILE A 50 9.55 -17.98 -8.41
CA ILE A 50 8.62 -17.96 -7.27
C ILE A 50 8.38 -19.38 -6.74
N PHE A 51 8.16 -20.34 -7.64
CA PHE A 51 7.91 -21.74 -7.32
C PHE A 51 9.05 -22.37 -6.51
N TYR A 52 10.28 -22.33 -7.04
CA TYR A 52 11.44 -23.01 -6.45
C TYR A 52 12.17 -22.21 -5.36
N LEU A 53 12.03 -20.88 -5.36
CA LEU A 53 12.60 -19.98 -4.37
C LEU A 53 11.46 -19.26 -3.63
N ALA A 54 11.26 -17.96 -3.88
CA ALA A 54 10.29 -17.12 -3.20
C ALA A 54 10.02 -15.82 -4.00
N PRO A 55 8.85 -15.16 -3.84
CA PRO A 55 8.57 -13.89 -4.50
C PRO A 55 9.59 -12.79 -4.15
N GLU A 56 10.12 -12.77 -2.92
CA GLU A 56 11.14 -11.82 -2.46
C GLU A 56 12.43 -11.93 -3.28
N GLN A 57 12.79 -13.14 -3.70
CA GLN A 57 13.98 -13.37 -4.53
C GLN A 57 13.80 -12.82 -5.94
N LEU A 58 12.58 -12.90 -6.49
CA LEU A 58 12.27 -12.28 -7.77
C LEU A 58 12.29 -10.75 -7.64
N ILE A 59 11.69 -10.18 -6.59
CA ILE A 59 11.69 -8.73 -6.33
C ILE A 59 13.12 -8.17 -6.29
N LYS A 60 14.06 -8.88 -5.64
CA LYS A 60 15.48 -8.50 -5.60
C LYS A 60 16.14 -8.46 -6.98
N ASP A 61 15.73 -9.31 -7.93
CA ASP A 61 16.27 -9.25 -9.28
C ASP A 61 15.85 -7.97 -10.01
N TYR A 62 14.60 -7.54 -9.81
CA TYR A 62 14.12 -6.27 -10.34
C TYR A 62 14.89 -5.10 -9.71
N ASP A 63 15.19 -5.14 -8.41
CA ASP A 63 16.05 -4.14 -7.77
C ASP A 63 17.43 -4.09 -8.44
N ILE A 64 18.03 -5.25 -8.76
CA ILE A 64 19.32 -5.30 -9.50
C ILE A 64 19.21 -4.62 -10.87
N ALA A 65 18.10 -4.83 -11.59
CA ALA A 65 17.87 -4.23 -12.91
C ALA A 65 17.61 -2.72 -12.85
N LEU A 66 16.98 -2.23 -11.77
CA LEU A 66 16.57 -0.82 -11.61
C LEU A 66 17.61 0.07 -10.91
N TYR A 67 18.45 -0.49 -10.02
CA TYR A 67 19.45 0.28 -9.26
C TYR A 67 20.85 0.27 -9.86
N LYS A 68 21.19 -0.71 -10.71
CA LYS A 68 22.43 -0.64 -11.49
C LYS A 68 22.13 0.20 -12.73
N ASN A 69 22.98 1.18 -13.05
CA ASN A 69 22.96 1.98 -14.28
C ASN A 69 23.18 1.12 -15.55
N LEU A 70 22.32 0.11 -15.73
CA LEU A 70 22.21 -0.70 -16.92
C LEU A 70 21.50 0.16 -17.97
N SER A 71 22.10 0.29 -19.14
CA SER A 71 21.53 1.06 -20.24
C SER A 71 20.29 0.31 -20.77
N LEU A 72 19.13 0.62 -20.19
CA LEU A 72 17.81 0.18 -20.65
C LEU A 72 17.01 1.39 -21.13
N PRO A 73 16.20 1.27 -22.19
CA PRO A 73 15.21 2.28 -22.55
C PRO A 73 14.26 2.60 -21.40
N GLU A 74 13.82 3.86 -21.29
CA GLU A 74 12.91 4.30 -20.23
C GLU A 74 11.59 3.50 -20.20
N SER A 75 11.05 3.14 -21.36
CA SER A 75 9.85 2.31 -21.49
C SER A 75 10.01 0.90 -20.91
N GLN A 76 11.20 0.32 -21.03
CA GLN A 76 11.52 -0.98 -20.42
C GLN A 76 11.67 -0.84 -18.90
N VAL A 77 12.31 0.24 -18.44
CA VAL A 77 12.43 0.55 -17.00
C VAL A 77 11.05 0.74 -16.36
N GLU A 78 10.14 1.46 -17.03
CA GLU A 78 8.76 1.63 -16.57
C GLU A 78 8.02 0.30 -16.48
N SER A 79 8.13 -0.54 -17.52
CA SER A 79 7.55 -1.88 -17.54
C SER A 79 8.04 -2.74 -16.36
N LEU A 80 9.35 -2.74 -16.12
CA LEU A 80 9.95 -3.46 -14.99
C LEU A 80 9.45 -2.94 -13.63
N LYS A 81 9.30 -1.62 -13.45
CA LYS A 81 8.75 -1.02 -12.22
C LYS A 81 7.30 -1.46 -11.98
N LEU A 82 6.46 -1.44 -13.02
CA LEU A 82 5.07 -1.84 -12.91
C LEU A 82 4.93 -3.33 -12.55
N ILE A 83 5.69 -4.20 -13.22
CA ILE A 83 5.67 -5.64 -12.93
C ILE A 83 6.21 -5.91 -11.51
N GLN A 84 7.32 -5.29 -11.11
CA GLN A 84 7.86 -5.42 -9.75
C GLN A 84 6.83 -5.02 -8.69
N SER A 85 6.15 -3.88 -8.87
CA SER A 85 5.12 -3.41 -7.95
C SER A 85 3.91 -4.35 -7.92
N ALA A 86 3.50 -4.93 -9.06
CA ALA A 86 2.43 -5.93 -9.07
C ALA A 86 2.81 -7.18 -8.26
N ILE A 87 4.05 -7.65 -8.37
CA ILE A 87 4.58 -8.77 -7.60
C ILE A 87 4.63 -8.41 -6.10
N ARG A 88 5.08 -7.21 -5.73
CA ARG A 88 5.09 -6.73 -4.34
C ARG A 88 3.69 -6.70 -3.72
N LEU A 89 2.69 -6.14 -4.43
CA LEU A 89 1.29 -6.13 -3.99
C LEU A 89 0.72 -7.55 -3.80
N SER A 90 1.30 -8.53 -4.49
CA SER A 90 0.83 -9.91 -4.51
C SER A 90 1.67 -10.87 -3.65
N ALA A 91 2.78 -10.40 -3.06
CA ALA A 91 3.79 -11.25 -2.42
C ALA A 91 3.18 -12.17 -1.34
N HIS A 92 2.37 -11.60 -0.43
CA HIS A 92 1.67 -12.36 0.61
C HIS A 92 0.76 -13.48 0.08
N VAL A 93 0.10 -13.27 -1.06
CA VAL A 93 -0.71 -14.31 -1.71
C VAL A 93 0.20 -15.37 -2.31
N LEU A 94 1.29 -14.96 -2.97
CA LEU A 94 2.20 -15.84 -3.69
C LEU A 94 3.09 -16.67 -2.75
N GLU A 95 3.38 -16.21 -1.53
CA GLU A 95 4.02 -17.01 -0.49
C GLU A 95 3.19 -18.25 -0.14
N LYS A 96 1.86 -18.07 -0.05
CA LYS A 96 0.93 -19.14 0.33
C LYS A 96 0.45 -19.96 -0.86
N TYR A 97 0.20 -19.32 -2.01
CA TYR A 97 -0.42 -19.89 -3.20
C TYR A 97 0.33 -19.47 -4.46
N LYS A 98 1.48 -20.11 -4.71
CA LYS A 98 2.37 -19.79 -5.83
C LYS A 98 1.70 -19.91 -7.21
N SER A 99 0.70 -20.77 -7.36
CA SER A 99 -0.10 -20.93 -8.59
C SER A 99 -0.99 -19.72 -8.92
N GLN A 100 -1.17 -18.77 -8.00
CA GLN A 100 -1.98 -17.57 -8.24
C GLN A 100 -1.24 -16.49 -9.04
N LEU A 101 0.02 -16.72 -9.46
CA LEU A 101 0.82 -15.73 -10.18
C LEU A 101 0.10 -15.17 -11.42
N SER A 102 -0.47 -16.03 -12.26
CA SER A 102 -1.25 -15.63 -13.44
C SER A 102 -2.40 -14.70 -13.05
N GLY A 103 -3.22 -15.10 -12.07
CA GLY A 103 -4.37 -14.34 -11.57
C GLY A 103 -3.99 -12.97 -11.03
N GLN A 104 -2.94 -12.92 -10.22
CA GLN A 104 -2.44 -11.69 -9.61
C GLN A 104 -1.86 -10.73 -10.66
N LEU A 105 -1.05 -11.21 -11.61
CA LEU A 105 -0.49 -10.36 -12.65
C LEU A 105 -1.57 -9.86 -13.61
N LEU A 106 -2.48 -10.72 -14.08
CA LEU A 106 -3.58 -10.28 -14.94
C LEU A 106 -4.48 -9.28 -14.23
N GLY A 107 -4.90 -9.56 -12.98
CA GLY A 107 -5.85 -8.69 -12.27
C GLY A 107 -5.32 -7.28 -12.02
N ARG A 108 -3.99 -7.11 -11.98
CA ARG A 108 -3.30 -5.85 -11.67
C ARG A 108 -2.75 -5.11 -12.90
N LEU A 109 -2.33 -5.84 -13.93
CA LEU A 109 -1.57 -5.28 -15.06
C LEU A 109 -2.39 -5.15 -16.36
N LEU A 110 -3.65 -5.60 -16.41
CA LEU A 110 -4.41 -5.69 -17.65
C LEU A 110 -4.61 -4.34 -18.37
N THR A 111 -4.64 -3.22 -17.64
CA THR A 111 -4.82 -1.86 -18.19
C THR A 111 -3.58 -1.27 -18.85
N PHE A 112 -2.41 -1.86 -18.65
CA PHE A 112 -1.13 -1.24 -19.01
C PHE A 112 -0.74 -1.60 -20.46
N PRO A 113 -0.60 -0.62 -21.38
CA PRO A 113 -0.43 -0.89 -22.80
C PRO A 113 1.00 -1.31 -23.21
N GLN A 114 1.97 -1.31 -22.28
CA GLN A 114 3.37 -1.60 -22.57
C GLN A 114 3.52 -2.98 -23.26
N PRO A 115 4.22 -3.08 -24.41
CA PRO A 115 4.34 -4.33 -25.16
C PRO A 115 4.89 -5.51 -24.36
N ASP A 116 5.87 -5.25 -23.49
CA ASP A 116 6.51 -6.26 -22.66
C ASP A 116 5.53 -6.85 -21.64
N ILE A 117 4.72 -6.00 -21.02
CA ILE A 117 3.64 -6.41 -20.11
C ILE A 117 2.60 -7.24 -20.87
N GLN A 118 2.14 -6.77 -22.03
CA GLN A 118 1.13 -7.49 -22.81
C GLN A 118 1.64 -8.85 -23.32
N SER A 119 2.91 -8.93 -23.72
CA SER A 119 3.57 -10.18 -24.10
C SER A 119 3.66 -11.16 -22.93
N MET A 120 4.08 -10.69 -21.75
CA MET A 120 4.13 -11.48 -20.52
C MET A 120 2.75 -12.00 -20.12
N LEU A 121 1.71 -11.14 -20.13
CA LEU A 121 0.34 -11.53 -19.81
C LEU A 121 -0.22 -12.54 -20.81
N LYS A 122 0.19 -12.47 -22.09
CA LYS A 122 -0.16 -13.47 -23.10
C LYS A 122 0.49 -14.82 -22.80
N GLN A 123 1.75 -14.84 -22.37
CA GLN A 123 2.43 -16.07 -21.92
C GLN A 123 1.68 -16.70 -20.75
N ALA A 124 1.38 -15.91 -19.70
CA ALA A 124 0.63 -16.35 -18.53
C ALA A 124 -0.73 -16.98 -18.90
N LYS A 125 -1.48 -16.36 -19.83
CA LYS A 125 -2.77 -16.89 -20.32
C LYS A 125 -2.65 -18.23 -21.03
N SER A 126 -1.54 -18.48 -21.71
CA SER A 126 -1.36 -19.66 -22.56
C SER A 126 -0.83 -20.89 -21.81
N GLN A 127 -0.29 -20.71 -20.61
CA GLN A 127 0.46 -21.73 -19.89
C GLN A 127 -0.27 -22.35 -18.71
N ASP A 128 -1.40 -21.79 -18.30
CA ASP A 128 -2.12 -22.32 -17.16
C ASP A 128 -2.89 -23.61 -17.55
N THR A 129 -2.25 -24.75 -17.29
CA THR A 129 -2.84 -26.09 -17.47
C THR A 129 -3.72 -26.52 -16.30
N THR A 130 -3.84 -25.68 -15.27
CA THR A 130 -4.68 -25.91 -14.08
C THR A 130 -5.86 -24.97 -14.05
N SER A 131 -6.95 -25.33 -13.34
CA SER A 131 -8.10 -24.44 -13.17
C SER A 131 -7.75 -23.27 -12.25
N TRP A 132 -7.83 -22.04 -12.74
CA TRP A 132 -7.55 -20.80 -12.01
C TRP A 132 -8.61 -19.73 -12.27
N LEU A 133 -8.65 -18.70 -11.42
CA LEU A 133 -9.52 -17.54 -11.62
C LEU A 133 -8.86 -16.58 -12.61
N ARG A 134 -9.37 -16.55 -13.84
CA ARG A 134 -8.91 -15.65 -14.90
C ARG A 134 -9.74 -14.36 -14.93
N PRO A 135 -9.24 -13.22 -14.42
CA PRO A 135 -9.97 -11.96 -14.51
C PRO A 135 -10.07 -11.51 -15.98
N LEU A 136 -11.29 -11.18 -16.40
CA LEU A 136 -11.58 -10.65 -17.75
C LEU A 136 -11.42 -9.13 -17.81
N THR A 137 -11.52 -8.47 -16.66
CA THR A 137 -11.32 -7.04 -16.46
C THR A 137 -10.31 -6.82 -15.33
N PRO A 138 -9.65 -5.64 -15.25
CA PRO A 138 -8.82 -5.29 -14.10
C PRO A 138 -9.67 -5.37 -12.83
N SER A 139 -9.26 -6.19 -11.87
CA SER A 139 -10.07 -6.54 -10.69
C SER A 139 -9.32 -6.38 -9.38
N LEU A 140 -8.04 -6.01 -9.45
CA LEU A 140 -7.16 -5.85 -8.31
C LEU A 140 -6.46 -4.48 -8.39
N THR A 141 -6.08 -3.92 -7.24
CA THR A 141 -5.38 -2.62 -7.17
C THR A 141 -4.18 -2.59 -8.13
N PRO A 142 -4.13 -1.63 -9.08
CA PRO A 142 -3.04 -1.54 -10.04
C PRO A 142 -1.74 -1.11 -9.36
N PRO A 143 -0.58 -1.58 -9.83
CA PRO A 143 0.72 -1.10 -9.38
C PRO A 143 0.97 0.33 -9.86
N GLY A 144 1.87 1.03 -9.17
CA GLY A 144 2.23 2.40 -9.57
C GLY A 144 1.15 3.43 -9.26
N GLY A 145 0.26 3.14 -8.31
CA GLY A 145 -0.72 4.11 -7.82
C GLY A 145 -0.02 5.43 -7.49
N SER A 146 -0.38 6.47 -8.22
CA SER A 146 0.08 7.83 -7.95
C SER A 146 -0.51 8.32 -6.63
N LEU A 147 0.06 9.42 -6.09
CA LEU A 147 -0.65 10.26 -5.15
C LEU A 147 -2.08 10.46 -5.67
N VAL A 148 -3.06 9.85 -4.99
CA VAL A 148 -4.47 9.90 -5.41
C VAL A 148 -4.98 11.32 -5.27
N ARG A 149 -4.58 12.00 -4.19
CA ARG A 149 -4.93 13.38 -3.92
C ARG A 149 -4.06 13.98 -2.80
N THR A 150 -3.75 15.26 -2.91
CA THR A 150 -3.30 16.09 -1.78
C THR A 150 -4.50 16.84 -1.22
N LEU A 151 -4.77 16.66 0.08
CA LEU A 151 -5.76 17.45 0.81
C LEU A 151 -5.03 18.62 1.49
N SER A 152 -5.23 19.83 0.97
CA SER A 152 -4.58 21.05 1.46
C SER A 152 -5.62 22.00 2.04
N GLY A 153 -5.37 22.55 3.23
CA GLY A 153 -6.29 23.48 3.87
C GLY A 153 -5.90 23.91 5.29
N HIS A 154 -5.17 23.05 6.02
CA HIS A 154 -4.56 23.43 7.30
C HIS A 154 -3.46 24.48 7.10
N GLN A 155 -3.30 25.36 8.09
CA GLN A 155 -2.32 26.45 8.07
C GLN A 155 -1.02 26.11 8.82
N ASP A 156 -0.98 24.95 9.47
CA ASP A 156 0.17 24.49 10.24
C ASP A 156 0.25 22.95 10.24
N GLU A 157 1.25 22.41 10.93
CA GLU A 157 1.53 20.97 11.00
C GLU A 157 0.31 20.14 11.42
N ILE A 158 0.17 18.95 10.82
CA ILE A 158 -0.88 17.98 11.13
C ILE A 158 -0.31 16.95 12.09
N TRP A 159 -0.96 16.79 13.24
CA TRP A 159 -0.49 15.91 14.31
C TRP A 159 -1.36 14.67 14.50
N ALA A 160 -2.62 14.74 14.09
CA ALA A 160 -3.59 13.66 14.28
C ALA A 160 -4.39 13.39 13.01
N ILE A 161 -4.64 12.11 12.74
CA ILE A 161 -5.51 11.67 11.65
C ILE A 161 -6.39 10.54 12.15
N ALA A 162 -7.67 10.57 11.78
CA ALA A 162 -8.59 9.46 11.96
C ALA A 162 -9.45 9.26 10.71
N VAL A 163 -9.80 8.02 10.40
CA VAL A 163 -10.70 7.68 9.29
C VAL A 163 -12.02 7.21 9.88
N THR A 164 -13.14 7.66 9.29
CA THR A 164 -14.46 7.20 9.73
C THR A 164 -14.63 5.70 9.45
N PRO A 165 -15.41 4.96 10.26
CA PRO A 165 -15.57 3.51 10.11
C PRO A 165 -16.09 3.06 8.75
N ASP A 166 -16.82 3.91 8.02
CA ASP A 166 -17.28 3.65 6.65
C ASP A 166 -16.19 3.81 5.59
N GLY A 167 -15.00 4.29 5.97
CA GLY A 167 -13.85 4.53 5.10
C GLY A 167 -14.03 5.71 4.13
N ARG A 168 -15.09 6.51 4.28
CA ARG A 168 -15.43 7.57 3.32
C ARG A 168 -14.84 8.92 3.68
N HIS A 169 -14.60 9.17 4.96
CA HIS A 169 -14.14 10.47 5.43
C HIS A 169 -12.88 10.35 6.28
N ALA A 170 -12.09 11.41 6.31
CA ALA A 170 -10.94 11.55 7.20
C ALA A 170 -11.03 12.84 8.00
N LEU A 171 -10.70 12.75 9.28
CA LEU A 171 -10.45 13.89 10.15
C LEU A 171 -8.95 14.12 10.30
N CYS A 172 -8.54 15.37 10.18
CA CYS A 172 -7.15 15.80 10.38
C CYS A 172 -7.11 16.88 11.45
N GLY A 173 -6.31 16.70 12.50
CA GLY A 173 -6.09 17.66 13.58
C GLY A 173 -4.73 18.32 13.44
N SER A 174 -4.69 19.65 13.60
CA SER A 174 -3.50 20.47 13.35
C SER A 174 -3.12 21.35 14.54
N SER A 175 -1.87 21.81 14.54
CA SER A 175 -1.40 22.88 15.42
C SER A 175 -1.97 24.26 15.08
N ASP A 176 -2.71 24.40 13.96
CA ASP A 176 -3.52 25.60 13.67
C ASP A 176 -4.78 25.72 14.56
N GLY A 177 -5.03 24.71 15.42
CA GLY A 177 -6.15 24.69 16.35
C GLY A 177 -7.45 24.19 15.74
N THR A 178 -7.42 23.64 14.53
CA THR A 178 -8.60 23.11 13.85
C THR A 178 -8.52 21.61 13.64
N VAL A 179 -9.70 21.00 13.53
CA VAL A 179 -9.92 19.67 12.96
C VAL A 179 -10.73 19.82 11.69
N LYS A 180 -10.20 19.33 10.57
CA LYS A 180 -10.92 19.34 9.28
C LYS A 180 -11.43 17.96 8.92
N LEU A 181 -12.68 17.87 8.48
CA LEU A 181 -13.29 16.66 7.93
C LEU A 181 -13.26 16.72 6.41
N TRP A 182 -12.74 15.68 5.77
CA TRP A 182 -12.64 15.57 4.31
C TRP A 182 -13.42 14.38 3.80
N ASP A 183 -14.10 14.54 2.67
CA ASP A 183 -14.57 13.41 1.87
C ASP A 183 -13.39 12.86 1.04
N LEU A 184 -13.04 11.59 1.24
CA LEU A 184 -11.86 10.99 0.62
C LEU A 184 -12.04 10.72 -0.88
N GLY A 185 -13.28 10.55 -1.36
CA GLY A 185 -13.57 10.29 -2.77
C GLY A 185 -13.41 11.54 -3.64
N SER A 186 -14.00 12.64 -3.21
CA SER A 186 -14.00 13.94 -3.90
C SER A 186 -12.80 14.81 -3.51
N GLY A 187 -12.28 14.63 -2.29
CA GLY A 187 -11.26 15.50 -1.72
C GLY A 187 -11.77 16.85 -1.24
N ILE A 188 -13.08 16.98 -1.05
CA ILE A 188 -13.71 18.21 -0.59
C ILE A 188 -13.64 18.27 0.94
N GLU A 189 -13.26 19.42 1.47
CA GLU A 189 -13.41 19.72 2.89
C GLU A 189 -14.90 19.88 3.19
N LEU A 190 -15.43 19.02 4.06
CA LEU A 190 -16.83 19.05 4.46
C LEU A 190 -17.05 19.96 5.66
N LEU A 191 -16.13 19.95 6.63
CA LEU A 191 -16.22 20.72 7.87
C LEU A 191 -14.85 21.20 8.33
N THR A 192 -14.84 22.38 8.95
CA THR A 192 -13.76 22.86 9.83
C THR A 192 -14.33 23.02 11.24
N LEU A 193 -13.74 22.31 12.19
CA LEU A 193 -14.10 22.34 13.62
C LEU A 193 -12.97 23.08 14.35
N THR A 194 -13.27 24.21 14.97
CA THR A 194 -12.26 24.98 15.70
C THR A 194 -12.21 24.51 17.15
N SER A 195 -11.11 23.88 17.55
CA SER A 195 -10.88 23.57 18.96
C SER A 195 -10.59 24.86 19.72
N HIS A 196 -11.21 25.01 20.88
CA HIS A 196 -11.04 26.20 21.70
C HIS A 196 -9.72 26.22 22.47
N GLN A 197 -8.95 25.12 22.43
CA GLN A 197 -7.77 24.92 23.27
C GLN A 197 -6.46 24.86 22.46
N GLY A 198 -6.53 25.18 21.17
CA GLY A 198 -5.36 25.20 20.28
C GLY A 198 -5.02 23.81 19.76
N TRP A 199 -3.73 23.45 19.80
CA TRP A 199 -3.18 22.31 19.06
C TRP A 199 -3.91 20.99 19.32
N VAL A 200 -4.33 20.34 18.25
CA VAL A 200 -5.02 19.04 18.31
C VAL A 200 -4.02 17.91 18.09
N ASN A 201 -3.69 17.19 19.16
CA ASN A 201 -2.64 16.18 19.16
C ASN A 201 -3.16 14.77 18.84
N THR A 202 -4.44 14.51 19.06
CA THR A 202 -5.01 13.17 18.91
C THR A 202 -6.50 13.23 18.60
N ILE A 203 -6.98 12.27 17.81
CA ILE A 203 -8.38 12.16 17.38
C ILE A 203 -8.79 10.69 17.47
N ALA A 204 -9.98 10.42 17.99
CA ALA A 204 -10.65 9.13 17.84
C ALA A 204 -12.09 9.34 17.37
N VAL A 205 -12.58 8.42 16.54
CA VAL A 205 -13.93 8.45 15.99
C VAL A 205 -14.75 7.33 16.63
N THR A 206 -16.01 7.60 16.95
CA THR A 206 -16.92 6.57 17.45
C THR A 206 -17.20 5.52 16.38
N PRO A 207 -17.53 4.26 16.74
CA PRO A 207 -17.72 3.20 15.75
C PRO A 207 -18.88 3.40 14.74
N ASP A 208 -19.74 4.42 14.91
CA ASP A 208 -20.87 4.80 14.02
C ASP A 208 -20.48 5.96 13.11
N GLY A 209 -19.26 6.49 13.31
CA GLY A 209 -18.77 7.66 12.61
C GLY A 209 -19.52 8.95 12.94
N GLN A 210 -20.35 8.99 13.98
CA GLN A 210 -21.18 10.19 14.26
C GLN A 210 -20.49 11.20 15.14
N TYR A 211 -19.60 10.74 16.02
CA TYR A 211 -18.90 11.59 16.96
C TYR A 211 -17.40 11.40 16.86
N ALA A 212 -16.68 12.44 17.26
CA ALA A 212 -15.24 12.35 17.45
C ALA A 212 -14.82 12.98 18.78
N VAL A 213 -13.76 12.42 19.36
CA VAL A 213 -13.11 12.95 20.54
C VAL A 213 -11.73 13.45 20.15
N PHE A 214 -11.46 14.72 20.44
CA PHE A 214 -10.18 15.36 20.18
C PHE A 214 -9.44 15.56 21.49
N GLY A 215 -8.15 15.24 21.52
CA GLY A 215 -7.28 15.60 22.64
C GLY A 215 -6.44 16.81 22.28
N SER A 216 -6.45 17.82 23.15
CA SER A 216 -5.74 19.08 22.94
C SER A 216 -4.49 19.21 23.80
N ARG A 217 -3.57 20.09 23.36
CA ARG A 217 -2.48 20.59 24.20
C ARG A 217 -2.98 21.37 25.42
N GLY A 218 -4.19 21.92 25.38
CA GLY A 218 -4.85 22.57 26.53
C GLY A 218 -5.27 21.63 27.66
N SER A 219 -4.85 20.36 27.65
CA SER A 219 -5.13 19.34 28.68
C SER A 219 -6.59 18.88 28.77
N THR A 220 -7.40 19.22 27.77
CA THR A 220 -8.81 18.84 27.67
C THR A 220 -9.03 17.81 26.58
N LEU A 221 -10.18 17.15 26.67
CA LEU A 221 -10.78 16.43 25.54
C LEU A 221 -12.06 17.14 25.12
N GLU A 222 -12.32 17.19 23.83
CA GLU A 222 -13.55 17.76 23.28
C GLU A 222 -14.31 16.68 22.51
N LEU A 223 -15.60 16.50 22.81
CA LEU A 223 -16.51 15.62 22.08
C LEU A 223 -17.31 16.45 21.08
N TRP A 224 -17.29 16.04 19.82
CA TRP A 224 -17.93 16.75 18.72
C TRP A 224 -18.94 15.87 17.98
N ASP A 225 -20.04 16.49 17.55
CA ASP A 225 -21.01 15.90 16.61
C ASP A 225 -20.57 16.22 15.18
N LEU A 226 -20.20 15.19 14.42
CA LEU A 226 -19.69 15.34 13.06
C LEU A 226 -20.78 15.63 12.03
N ARG A 227 -22.06 15.40 12.33
CA ARG A 227 -23.16 15.78 11.43
C ARG A 227 -23.49 17.25 11.57
N ARG A 228 -23.47 17.75 12.81
CA ARG A 228 -23.84 19.13 13.13
C ARG A 228 -22.64 20.08 13.06
N GLY A 229 -21.43 19.56 13.17
CA GLY A 229 -20.22 20.37 13.26
C GLY A 229 -20.17 21.19 14.54
N THR A 230 -20.71 20.65 15.65
CA THR A 230 -20.83 21.36 16.93
C THR A 230 -20.16 20.58 18.05
N GLU A 231 -19.48 21.29 18.93
CA GLU A 231 -19.00 20.74 20.19
C GLU A 231 -20.20 20.36 21.08
N LEU A 232 -20.14 19.17 21.67
CA LEU A 232 -21.13 18.69 22.63
C LEU A 232 -20.66 18.88 24.07
N VAL A 233 -19.39 18.58 24.35
CA VAL A 233 -18.81 18.72 25.68
C VAL A 233 -17.29 18.84 25.65
N THR A 234 -16.76 19.74 26.47
CA THR A 234 -15.35 19.78 26.87
C THR A 234 -15.16 19.05 28.20
N LEU A 235 -14.33 18.02 28.20
CA LEU A 235 -13.96 17.22 29.36
C LEU A 235 -12.63 17.74 29.94
N ASN A 236 -12.70 18.19 31.18
CA ASN A 236 -11.53 18.62 31.96
C ASN A 236 -11.09 17.51 32.90
N GLY A 237 -9.78 17.36 33.12
CA GLY A 237 -9.28 16.45 34.15
C GLY A 237 -7.81 16.09 34.07
N HIS A 238 -7.20 16.14 32.89
CA HIS A 238 -5.75 16.03 32.77
C HIS A 238 -5.07 17.34 33.17
N SER A 239 -3.87 17.23 33.73
CA SER A 239 -3.07 18.40 34.14
C SER A 239 -2.00 18.80 33.10
N LYS A 240 -1.87 18.02 32.03
CA LYS A 240 -0.99 18.27 30.89
C LYS A 240 -1.64 17.80 29.59
N GLN A 241 -1.02 18.15 28.46
CA GLN A 241 -1.44 17.78 27.11
C GLN A 241 -1.87 16.33 26.97
N VAL A 242 -2.98 16.12 26.27
CA VAL A 242 -3.50 14.79 25.91
C VAL A 242 -2.82 14.37 24.62
N ASN A 243 -2.14 13.22 24.63
CA ASN A 243 -1.37 12.72 23.49
C ASN A 243 -2.00 11.48 22.85
N ALA A 244 -2.96 10.84 23.51
CA ALA A 244 -3.66 9.68 23.00
C ALA A 244 -5.12 9.69 23.44
N VAL A 245 -6.01 9.28 22.54
CA VAL A 245 -7.39 8.97 22.86
C VAL A 245 -7.84 7.74 22.08
N ALA A 246 -8.65 6.90 22.70
CA ALA A 246 -9.26 5.74 22.08
C ALA A 246 -10.72 5.61 22.52
N VAL A 247 -11.63 5.35 21.57
CA VAL A 247 -13.04 5.09 21.89
C VAL A 247 -13.24 3.59 22.10
N ILE A 248 -13.97 3.23 23.15
CA ILE A 248 -14.32 1.83 23.42
C ILE A 248 -15.47 1.43 22.48
N PRO A 249 -15.45 0.21 21.91
CA PRO A 249 -16.51 -0.28 21.01
C PRO A 249 -17.93 -0.35 21.60
N ASP A 250 -18.07 -0.06 22.91
CA ASP A 250 -19.35 -0.04 23.62
C ASP A 250 -20.14 1.26 23.46
N TRP A 251 -19.62 2.19 22.65
CA TRP A 251 -20.27 3.43 22.24
C TRP A 251 -20.38 4.50 23.32
N LYS A 252 -19.90 4.23 24.53
CA LYS A 252 -20.22 5.06 25.71
C LYS A 252 -18.99 5.64 26.39
N ARG A 253 -17.81 5.11 26.12
CA ARG A 253 -16.60 5.44 26.87
C ARG A 253 -15.42 5.71 25.95
N ALA A 254 -14.51 6.54 26.42
CA ALA A 254 -13.23 6.80 25.77
C ALA A 254 -12.12 6.74 26.81
N ILE A 255 -10.93 6.32 26.42
CA ILE A 255 -9.74 6.32 27.26
C ILE A 255 -8.81 7.39 26.72
N SER A 256 -8.32 8.28 27.59
CA SER A 256 -7.35 9.30 27.26
C SER A 256 -6.02 9.07 27.98
N GLY A 257 -4.92 9.38 27.30
CA GLY A 257 -3.57 9.35 27.85
C GLY A 257 -2.88 10.70 27.71
N SER A 258 -2.25 11.13 28.79
CA SER A 258 -1.64 12.46 28.90
C SER A 258 -0.18 12.42 29.33
N ALA A 259 0.54 13.49 29.01
CA ALA A 259 1.88 13.74 29.52
C ALA A 259 1.93 13.94 31.05
N ASP A 260 0.78 14.01 31.74
CA ASP A 260 0.72 13.99 33.21
C ASP A 260 1.02 12.60 33.82
N GLY A 261 1.28 11.61 32.97
CA GLY A 261 1.63 10.26 33.38
C GLY A 261 0.42 9.39 33.72
N THR A 262 -0.79 9.85 33.42
CA THR A 262 -2.04 9.13 33.72
C THR A 262 -2.82 8.74 32.47
N LEU A 263 -3.59 7.67 32.63
CA LEU A 263 -4.70 7.33 31.75
C LEU A 263 -6.01 7.63 32.48
N LYS A 264 -7.03 8.11 31.76
CA LYS A 264 -8.38 8.35 32.28
C LYS A 264 -9.40 7.67 31.38
N LEU A 265 -10.51 7.24 31.98
CA LEU A 265 -11.67 6.62 31.33
C LEU A 265 -12.89 7.55 31.46
#